data_AF-A0A915YIT8-F1
#
_entry.id   AF-A0A915YIT8-F1
#
_cell.length_a   1.000
_cell.length_b   1.000
_cell.length_c   1.000
_cell.angle_alpha   90.00
_cell.angle_beta   90.00
_cell.angle_gamma   90.00
#
_symmetry.space_group_name_H-M   'P 1'
#
loop_
_entity.id
_entity.type
_entity.pdbx_description
1 polymer ?
#
loop_
_entity_poly.entity_id
_entity_poly.type
_entity_poly.pdbx_seq_one_letter_code
_entity_poly.pdbx_strand_id
1 'polypeptide(L)'
;MDKITQRLLGVAAIIFAVAFLIQSASPAQADNAPQTTYGTGKYQMQFQVELEGDDDLVYYMLVWDTETGRSKMYYGSPGAGTNEAASKFQLPSSPL
;
A
#
# COMPACT_ATOMS: atom_id res chain seq x y z
N MET A 1 31.62 15.21 -42.55
CA MET A 1 30.53 15.92 -41.86
C MET A 1 30.86 17.40 -41.90
N ASP A 2 29.98 18.22 -42.43
CA ASP A 2 30.18 19.66 -42.52
C ASP A 2 29.98 20.33 -41.15
N LYS A 3 30.59 21.52 -40.97
CA LYS A 3 30.61 22.21 -39.68
C LYS A 3 29.23 22.63 -39.19
N ILE A 4 28.24 22.76 -40.10
CA ILE A 4 26.87 23.15 -39.76
C ILE A 4 26.12 21.95 -39.19
N THR A 5 26.22 20.77 -39.82
CA THR A 5 25.63 19.52 -39.30
C THR A 5 26.21 19.11 -37.94
N GLN A 6 27.52 19.29 -37.72
CA GLN A 6 28.14 19.02 -36.41
C GLN A 6 27.59 19.93 -35.30
N ARG A 7 27.36 21.22 -35.62
CA ARG A 7 26.81 22.19 -34.66
C ARG A 7 25.34 21.88 -34.33
N LEU A 8 24.55 21.48 -35.33
CA LEU A 8 23.14 21.11 -35.14
C LEU A 8 22.99 19.87 -34.25
N LEU A 9 23.78 18.82 -34.50
CA LEU A 9 23.75 17.60 -33.67
C LEU A 9 24.25 17.87 -32.25
N GLY A 10 25.28 18.71 -32.09
CA GLY A 10 25.79 19.10 -30.77
C GLY A 10 24.76 19.87 -29.94
N VAL A 11 24.03 20.80 -30.55
CA VAL A 11 22.96 21.54 -29.86
C VAL A 11 21.80 20.62 -29.49
N ALA A 12 21.39 19.71 -30.38
CA ALA A 12 20.34 18.73 -30.09
C ALA A 12 20.71 17.82 -28.91
N ALA A 13 21.96 17.33 -28.86
CA ALA A 13 22.44 16.49 -27.76
C ALA A 13 22.38 17.21 -26.39
N ILE A 14 22.70 18.50 -26.36
CA ILE A 14 22.62 19.31 -25.13
C ILE A 14 21.17 19.47 -24.68
N ILE A 15 20.24 19.75 -25.60
CA ILE A 15 18.81 19.90 -25.28
C ILE A 15 18.26 18.60 -24.69
N PHE A 16 18.57 17.44 -25.30
CA PHE A 16 18.16 16.14 -24.79
C PHE A 16 18.77 15.82 -23.43
N ALA A 17 20.05 16.14 -23.21
CA ALA A 17 20.70 15.92 -21.92
C ALA A 17 20.05 16.75 -20.80
N VAL A 18 19.72 18.01 -21.06
CA VAL A 18 19.05 18.88 -20.08
C VAL A 18 17.62 18.41 -19.79
N ALA A 19 16.86 18.04 -20.82
CA ALA A 19 15.51 17.51 -20.65
C ALA A 19 15.49 16.21 -19.83
N PHE A 20 16.42 15.30 -20.11
CA PHE A 20 16.57 14.05 -19.35
C PHE A 20 16.94 14.33 -17.89
N LEU A 21 17.81 15.30 -17.63
CA LEU A 21 18.24 15.65 -16.27
C LEU A 21 17.07 16.21 -15.45
N ILE A 22 16.24 17.08 -16.03
CA ILE A 22 15.02 17.62 -15.39
C ILE A 22 14.00 16.51 -15.12
N GLN A 23 13.80 15.59 -16.07
CA GLN A 23 12.89 14.45 -15.87
C GLN A 23 13.39 13.50 -14.78
N SER A 24 14.70 13.23 -14.73
CA SER A 24 15.30 12.35 -13.71
C SER A 24 15.35 12.95 -12.31
N ALA A 25 15.40 14.29 -12.21
CA ALA A 25 15.46 15.01 -10.94
C ALA A 25 14.07 15.37 -10.40
N SER A 26 13.00 15.06 -11.13
CA SER A 26 11.64 15.24 -10.64
C SER A 26 11.37 14.17 -9.57
N PRO A 27 11.20 14.53 -8.28
CA PRO A 27 10.87 13.55 -7.27
C PRO A 27 9.51 12.95 -7.64
N ALA A 28 9.45 11.62 -7.74
CA ALA A 28 8.18 10.91 -7.65
C ALA A 28 7.62 11.24 -6.27
N GLN A 29 6.71 12.22 -6.19
CA GLN A 29 5.96 12.45 -4.97
C GLN A 29 5.00 11.26 -4.82
N ALA A 30 5.43 10.28 -4.03
CA ALA A 30 4.47 9.40 -3.39
C ALA A 30 3.59 10.29 -2.51
N ASP A 31 2.30 10.38 -2.86
CA ASP A 31 1.31 10.99 -1.98
C ASP A 31 1.22 10.10 -0.73
N ASN A 32 2.05 10.43 0.26
CA ASN A 32 2.11 9.75 1.54
C ASN A 32 1.08 10.32 2.53
N ALA A 33 0.12 11.12 2.06
CA ALA A 33 -1.04 11.40 2.88
C ALA A 33 -1.65 10.05 3.28
N PRO A 34 -2.04 9.86 4.55
CA PRO A 34 -2.84 8.71 4.93
C PRO A 34 -4.11 8.72 4.09
N GLN A 35 -4.12 7.97 2.99
CA GLN A 35 -5.34 7.59 2.28
C GLN A 35 -6.05 6.63 3.22
N THR A 36 -6.75 7.18 4.20
CA THR A 36 -7.68 6.39 4.96
C THR A 36 -8.79 5.99 4.00
N THR A 37 -8.99 4.69 3.79
CA THR A 37 -10.21 4.14 3.19
C THR A 37 -11.44 4.36 4.11
N TYR A 38 -11.39 5.31 5.04
CA TYR A 38 -12.55 5.85 5.76
C TYR A 38 -13.35 6.82 4.88
N GLY A 39 -13.43 6.56 3.57
CA GLY A 39 -14.70 6.82 2.90
C GLY A 39 -15.75 5.99 3.63
N THR A 40 -16.94 6.54 3.87
CA THR A 40 -18.12 5.87 4.43
C THR A 40 -18.46 4.59 3.66
N GLY A 41 -17.69 3.53 3.89
CA GLY A 41 -17.86 2.20 3.34
C GLY A 41 -18.56 1.36 4.38
N LYS A 42 -19.57 0.60 3.94
CA LYS A 42 -20.37 -0.30 4.78
C LYS A 42 -19.51 -1.27 5.60
N TYR A 43 -18.28 -1.57 5.16
CA TYR A 43 -17.34 -2.41 5.87
C TYR A 43 -16.01 -1.70 6.10
N GLN A 44 -15.51 -1.79 7.32
CA GLN A 44 -14.18 -1.34 7.72
C GLN A 44 -13.30 -2.52 8.14
N MET A 45 -11.99 -2.29 8.12
CA MET A 45 -11.00 -3.32 8.41
C MET A 45 -9.82 -2.75 9.20
N GLN A 46 -9.34 -3.53 10.15
CA GLN A 46 -8.09 -3.30 10.85
C GLN A 46 -7.19 -4.53 10.65
N PHE A 47 -5.93 -4.27 10.28
CA PHE A 47 -4.92 -5.29 10.03
C PHE A 47 -3.76 -5.12 11.01
N GLN A 48 -3.31 -6.22 11.60
CA GLN A 48 -2.21 -6.26 12.55
C GLN A 48 -1.31 -7.45 12.23
N VAL A 49 0.00 -7.27 12.41
CA VAL A 49 1.00 -8.31 12.22
C VAL A 49 1.84 -8.40 13.48
N GLU A 50 2.06 -9.61 13.95
CA GLU A 50 2.84 -9.92 15.14
C GLU A 50 3.84 -11.03 14.83
N LEU A 51 4.94 -11.04 15.57
CA LEU A 51 5.85 -12.18 15.63
C LEU A 51 5.43 -13.02 16.83
N GLU A 52 5.06 -14.27 16.61
CA GLU A 52 4.69 -15.23 17.64
C GLU A 52 5.83 -16.25 17.80
N GLY A 53 6.36 -16.41 19.01
CA GLY A 53 7.38 -17.44 19.29
C GLY A 53 8.64 -17.34 18.41
N ASP A 54 8.94 -18.43 17.70
CA ASP A 54 10.19 -18.75 16.99
C ASP A 54 10.33 -17.98 15.65
N ASP A 55 10.05 -16.67 15.65
CA ASP A 55 9.95 -15.79 14.47
C ASP A 55 8.80 -16.13 13.49
N ASP A 56 7.75 -16.81 13.97
CA ASP A 56 6.57 -17.06 13.16
C ASP A 56 5.75 -15.78 12.99
N LEU A 57 5.68 -15.29 11.75
CA LEU A 57 4.82 -14.16 11.40
C LEU A 57 3.36 -14.59 11.44
N VAL A 58 2.58 -13.93 12.29
CA VAL A 58 1.13 -14.11 12.38
C VAL A 58 0.46 -12.79 12.06
N TYR A 59 -0.58 -12.83 11.23
CA TYR A 59 -1.40 -11.66 10.93
C TYR A 59 -2.83 -11.87 11.40
N TYR A 60 -3.42 -10.77 11.85
CA TYR A 60 -4.80 -10.67 12.32
C TYR A 60 -5.53 -9.62 11.51
N MET A 61 -6.77 -9.92 11.17
CA MET A 61 -7.63 -9.02 10.41
C MET A 61 -9.02 -8.97 11.05
N LEU A 62 -9.40 -7.81 11.55
CA LEU A 62 -10.75 -7.54 12.03
C LEU A 62 -11.51 -6.82 10.92
N VAL A 63 -12.67 -7.34 10.54
CA VAL A 63 -13.58 -6.71 9.56
C VAL A 63 -14.92 -6.49 10.24
N TRP A 64 -15.50 -5.29 10.12
CA TRP A 64 -16.80 -4.99 10.70
C TRP A 64 -17.69 -4.17 9.78
N ASP A 65 -19.00 -4.37 9.92
CA ASP A 65 -20.04 -3.56 9.30
C ASP A 65 -20.22 -2.27 10.14
N THR A 66 -20.08 -1.11 9.50
CA THR A 66 -20.19 0.19 10.18
C THR A 66 -21.63 0.60 10.51
N GLU A 67 -22.62 -0.04 9.89
CA GLU A 67 -24.05 0.22 10.11
C GLU A 67 -24.61 -0.72 11.19
N THR A 68 -24.20 -1.99 11.17
CA THR A 68 -24.73 -3.03 12.08
C THR A 68 -23.79 -3.44 13.19
N GLY A 69 -22.53 -2.96 13.21
CA GLY A 69 -21.51 -3.36 14.19
C GLY A 69 -21.05 -4.83 14.06
N ARG A 70 -21.68 -5.64 13.21
CA ARG A 70 -21.34 -7.06 13.06
C ARG A 70 -19.89 -7.20 12.61
N SER A 71 -19.12 -7.99 13.34
CA SER A 71 -17.70 -8.17 13.07
C SER A 71 -17.32 -9.63 12.86
N LYS A 72 -16.25 -9.84 12.11
CA LYS A 72 -15.56 -11.13 11.92
C LYS A 72 -14.07 -10.89 12.03
N MET A 73 -13.37 -11.85 12.63
CA MET A 73 -11.93 -11.83 12.75
C MET A 73 -11.33 -13.00 11.98
N TYR A 74 -10.20 -12.74 11.34
CA TYR A 74 -9.40 -13.70 10.63
C TYR A 74 -7.99 -13.71 11.18
N TYR A 75 -7.33 -14.85 11.08
CA TYR A 75 -5.93 -15.01 11.43
C TYR A 75 -5.23 -15.87 10.39
N GLY A 76 -3.93 -15.72 10.25
CA GLY A 76 -3.14 -16.59 9.40
C GLY A 76 -1.65 -16.36 9.57
N SER A 77 -0.87 -17.18 8.88
CA SER A 77 0.58 -17.05 8.79
C SER A 77 1.02 -17.24 7.34
N PRO A 78 2.24 -16.79 6.98
CA PRO A 78 2.81 -17.05 5.66
C PRO A 78 2.82 -18.57 5.37
N GLY A 79 2.24 -18.96 4.24
CA GLY A 79 2.21 -20.37 3.80
C GLY A 79 1.05 -21.21 4.34
N ALA A 80 0.37 -20.81 5.41
CA ALA A 80 -0.80 -21.54 5.96
C ALA A 80 -2.16 -21.00 5.49
N GLY A 81 -2.18 -19.81 4.87
CA GLY A 81 -3.40 -19.15 4.42
C GLY A 81 -4.18 -18.48 5.56
N THR A 82 -5.33 -17.89 5.21
CA THR A 82 -6.18 -17.14 6.13
C THR A 82 -7.35 -18.00 6.60
N ASN A 83 -7.53 -18.12 7.92
CA ASN A 83 -8.65 -18.83 8.54
C ASN A 83 -9.52 -17.87 9.36
N GLU A 84 -10.81 -18.17 9.47
CA GLU A 84 -11.69 -17.45 10.40
C GLU A 84 -11.23 -17.74 11.83
N ALA A 85 -11.01 -16.70 12.64
CA ALA A 85 -10.51 -16.79 14.00
C ALA A 85 -11.56 -17.27 15.01
N ALA A 86 -12.52 -18.08 14.53
CA ALA A 86 -13.73 -18.45 15.22
C ALA A 86 -13.47 -18.94 16.65
N SER A 87 -14.33 -18.51 17.58
CA SER A 87 -14.40 -18.86 19.01
C SER A 87 -13.25 -18.45 19.92
N LYS A 88 -12.04 -18.15 19.41
CA LYS A 88 -10.91 -17.73 20.26
C LYS A 88 -11.02 -16.27 20.72
N PHE A 89 -11.56 -15.41 19.87
CA PHE A 89 -11.79 -14.00 20.18
C PHE A 89 -13.28 -13.81 20.47
N GLN A 90 -13.62 -13.55 21.73
CA GLN A 90 -14.98 -13.22 22.15
C GLN A 90 -15.32 -11.80 21.70
N LEU A 91 -15.61 -11.66 20.40
CA LEU A 91 -16.06 -10.38 19.85
C LEU A 91 -17.53 -10.14 20.20
N PRO A 92 -17.91 -8.91 20.55
CA PRO A 92 -19.31 -8.55 20.70
C PRO A 92 -20.03 -8.73 19.36
N SER A 93 -21.26 -9.25 19.41
CA SER A 93 -22.04 -9.54 18.20
C SER A 93 -22.45 -8.29 17.41
N SER A 94 -22.60 -7.16 18.10
CA SER A 94 -22.94 -5.83 17.56
C SER A 94 -22.58 -4.78 18.62
N PRO A 95 -21.37 -4.20 18.59
CA PRO A 95 -20.95 -3.17 19.53
C PRO A 95 -21.45 -1.76 19.18
N LEU A 96 -22.13 -1.61 18.03
CA LEU A 96 -22.83 -0.39 17.60
C LEU A 96 -24.34 -0.54 17.84
#